data_AF-A0A518JM20-F1
#
_entry.id   AF-A0A518JM20-F1
#
_cell.length_a   1.000
_cell.length_b   1.000
_cell.length_c   1.000
_cell.angle_alpha   90.00
_cell.angle_beta   90.00
_cell.angle_gamma   90.00
#
_symmetry.space_group_name_H-M   'P 1'
#
loop_
_entity.id
_entity.type
_entity.pdbx_description
1 polymer ?
#
loop_
_entity_poly.entity_id
_entity_poly.type
_entity_poly.pdbx_seq_one_letter_code
_entity_poly.pdbx_strand_id
1 'polypeptide(L)'
;MPVYWFALLISVLLSAASADRLLALPSPFVTAFGMVMLWGVMAKGFAILNAQKVLRQKASFDQAARKLSRQLNCLRWLWLPLGAVGLTACGFSQAVEDSPIGASMALGAMGMLIPSLAAVASTWLAERQFSDWVGEAEPVQNAGDSPSRFPTLHAVMESLRLQAAWILLPVLFVFAVIDVVNFGFVGADSQHRWVGGAAGLLCLPFFLPMLIRFIWNTRRCEHDPQSAWLVDVVRASGLRHFRIRRWETEGRICSALVAGFIPGFRMLLLSDALLDRLDRKSTTMVVLHELAHVRRWHIALRMLTLVPTWGIVGFIGSHFAGAPLQQGAVVAAGLLLTLLALRWVSHATELDADRYACSLAARIAAADSGNRLQGAVPASEVDAAYVLASALVDVCSDNPKACRASWMHPSLATRVDRLHRVANPAVSQQSSLQQV
;
A
#
# COMPACT_ATOMS: atom_id res chain seq x y z
N MET A 1 6.45 -0.05 8.52
CA MET A 1 6.65 1.32 7.99
C MET A 1 5.38 2.03 7.51
N PRO A 2 4.35 1.40 6.93
CA PRO A 2 3.15 2.13 6.48
C PRO A 2 2.48 2.97 7.59
N VAL A 3 2.37 2.41 8.80
CA VAL A 3 1.84 3.10 9.99
C VAL A 3 2.65 4.36 10.33
N TYR A 4 3.97 4.31 10.19
CA TYR A 4 4.83 5.46 10.48
C TYR A 4 4.54 6.62 9.52
N TRP A 5 4.46 6.36 8.22
CA TRP A 5 4.18 7.39 7.22
C TRP A 5 2.78 7.98 7.36
N PHE A 6 1.80 7.14 7.68
CA PHE A 6 0.45 7.61 8.00
C PHE A 6 0.44 8.52 9.23
N ALA A 7 1.14 8.12 10.30
CA ALA A 7 1.28 8.94 11.51
C ALA A 7 2.05 10.24 11.25
N LEU A 8 3.12 10.20 10.45
CA LEU A 8 3.88 11.39 10.02
C LEU A 8 2.99 12.38 9.29
N LEU A 9 2.23 11.89 8.31
CA LEU A 9 1.33 12.72 7.52
C LEU A 9 0.26 13.37 8.40
N ILE A 10 -0.40 12.60 9.26
CA ILE A 10 -1.39 13.14 10.22
C ILE A 10 -0.75 14.17 11.14
N SER A 11 0.43 13.86 11.68
CA SER A 11 1.12 14.74 12.61
C SER A 11 1.45 16.09 11.97
N VAL A 12 1.92 16.08 10.71
CA VAL A 12 2.24 17.30 9.95
C VAL A 12 0.97 18.08 9.61
N LEU A 13 -0.11 17.42 9.18
CA LEU A 13 -1.37 18.08 8.87
C LEU A 13 -2.06 18.67 10.10
N LEU A 14 -1.97 18.02 11.27
CA LEU A 14 -2.49 18.55 12.53
C LEU A 14 -1.68 19.76 13.02
N SER A 15 -0.35 19.76 12.79
CA SER A 15 0.52 20.89 13.10
C SER A 15 0.24 22.15 12.29
N ALA A 16 -0.44 22.03 11.15
CA ALA A 16 -0.94 23.18 10.38
C ALA A 16 -2.12 23.86 11.11
N ALA A 17 -3.01 23.07 11.71
CA ALA A 17 -4.23 23.58 12.33
C ALA A 17 -4.02 24.35 13.65
N SER A 18 -2.81 24.36 14.22
CA SER A 18 -2.49 25.04 15.48
C SER A 18 -2.04 26.49 15.24
N ALA A 19 -2.75 27.46 15.83
CA ALA A 19 -2.58 28.88 15.54
C ALA A 19 -1.45 29.59 16.32
N ASP A 20 -0.98 29.05 17.44
CA ASP A 20 -0.14 29.84 18.37
C ASP A 20 1.35 29.51 18.30
N ARG A 21 2.17 30.51 17.98
CA ARG A 21 3.63 30.47 18.16
C ARG A 21 3.96 30.54 19.65
N LEU A 22 4.59 29.48 20.18
CA LEU A 22 4.98 29.40 21.58
C LEU A 22 6.37 30.00 21.86
N LEU A 23 7.28 30.02 20.88
CA LEU A 23 8.66 30.47 21.04
C LEU A 23 8.99 31.61 20.06
N ALA A 24 9.52 32.72 20.59
CA ALA A 24 10.02 33.83 19.78
C ALA A 24 11.45 33.52 19.28
N LEU A 25 11.55 32.83 18.14
CA LEU A 25 12.82 32.53 17.49
C LEU A 25 13.05 33.42 16.25
N PRO A 26 14.32 33.76 15.93
CA PRO A 26 14.64 34.76 14.91
C PRO A 26 14.26 34.35 13.48
N SER A 27 14.26 33.05 13.16
CA SER A 27 13.76 32.55 11.87
C SER A 27 13.25 31.10 11.99
N PRO A 28 11.94 30.85 11.76
CA PRO A 28 11.37 29.50 11.82
C PRO A 28 12.04 28.51 10.87
N PHE A 29 12.45 28.97 9.67
CA PHE A 29 13.15 28.14 8.68
C PHE A 29 14.55 27.74 9.16
N VAL A 30 15.29 28.67 9.77
CA VAL A 30 16.63 28.37 10.32
C VAL A 30 16.52 27.41 11.49
N THR A 31 15.51 27.58 12.36
CA THR A 31 15.28 26.65 13.46
C THR A 31 14.91 25.26 12.96
N ALA A 32 13.99 25.15 12.01
CA ALA A 32 13.63 23.87 11.40
C ALA A 32 14.84 23.18 10.77
N PHE A 33 15.68 23.93 10.04
CA PHE A 33 16.93 23.43 9.49
C PHE A 33 17.89 22.94 10.58
N GLY A 34 18.07 23.72 11.65
CA GLY A 34 18.90 23.35 12.80
C GLY A 34 18.44 22.06 13.48
N MET A 35 17.13 21.89 13.66
CA MET A 35 16.53 20.66 14.20
C MET A 35 16.85 19.44 13.32
N VAL A 36 16.65 19.57 12.00
CA VAL A 36 16.95 18.49 11.03
C VAL A 36 18.44 18.15 11.02
N MET A 37 19.31 19.16 11.06
CA MET A 37 20.76 18.97 11.10
C MET A 37 21.20 18.24 12.37
N LEU A 38 20.67 18.63 13.53
CA LEU A 38 20.90 17.93 14.80
C LEU A 38 20.46 16.46 14.69
N TRP A 39 19.30 16.21 14.08
CA TRP A 39 18.79 14.87 13.82
C TRP A 39 19.75 14.04 12.96
N GLY A 40 20.27 14.63 11.88
CA GLY A 40 21.24 14.01 11.00
C GLY A 40 22.57 13.70 11.71
N VAL A 41 23.04 14.59 12.58
CA VAL A 41 24.24 14.35 13.41
C VAL A 41 24.03 13.17 14.35
N MET A 42 22.87 13.06 14.99
CA MET A 42 22.55 11.91 15.86
C MET A 42 22.52 10.60 15.06
N ALA A 43 21.84 10.59 13.90
CA ALA A 43 21.77 9.42 13.03
C ALA A 43 23.17 8.96 12.59
N LYS A 44 24.01 9.91 12.14
CA LYS A 44 25.40 9.64 11.76
C LYS A 44 26.24 9.15 12.95
N GLY A 45 26.05 9.71 14.13
CA GLY A 45 26.71 9.26 15.35
C GLY A 45 26.43 7.79 15.66
N PHE A 46 25.17 7.35 15.55
CA PHE A 46 24.84 5.93 15.69
C PHE A 46 25.50 5.06 14.63
N ALA A 47 25.54 5.50 13.37
CA ALA A 47 26.22 4.78 12.30
C ALA A 47 27.72 4.60 12.58
N ILE A 48 28.42 5.68 12.97
CA ILE A 48 29.86 5.65 13.30
C ILE A 48 30.12 4.70 14.48
N LEU A 49 29.34 4.79 15.55
CA LEU A 49 29.53 3.96 16.74
C LEU A 49 29.34 2.46 16.46
N ASN A 50 28.42 2.09 15.57
CA ASN A 50 28.23 0.70 15.19
C ASN A 50 29.28 0.25 14.16
N ALA A 51 29.66 1.09 13.19
CA ALA A 51 30.74 0.79 12.26
C ALA A 51 32.06 0.52 12.99
N GLN A 52 32.42 1.36 13.97
CA GLN A 52 33.61 1.16 14.79
C GLN A 52 33.60 -0.16 15.56
N LYS A 53 32.43 -0.70 15.95
CA LYS A 53 32.36 -2.01 16.61
C LYS A 53 32.66 -3.14 15.64
N VAL A 54 32.21 -3.04 14.39
CA VAL A 54 32.51 -4.04 13.36
C VAL A 54 33.99 -3.96 12.97
N LEU A 55 34.50 -2.75 12.70
CA LEU A 55 35.91 -2.54 12.33
C LEU A 55 36.89 -2.96 13.44
N ARG A 56 36.49 -2.86 14.71
CA ARG A 56 37.27 -3.36 15.86
C ARG A 56 37.01 -4.84 16.17
N GLN A 57 36.29 -5.56 15.31
CA GLN A 57 35.92 -6.97 15.47
C GLN A 57 35.18 -7.28 16.80
N LYS A 58 34.50 -6.28 17.37
CA LYS A 58 33.72 -6.41 18.62
C LYS A 58 32.28 -6.87 18.37
N ALA A 59 31.82 -6.86 17.13
CA ALA A 59 30.50 -7.32 16.73
C ALA A 59 30.54 -7.76 15.26
N SER A 60 29.70 -8.72 14.87
CA SER A 60 29.50 -9.04 13.46
C SER A 60 28.70 -7.95 12.75
N PHE A 61 28.84 -7.86 11.42
CA PHE A 61 28.08 -6.93 10.58
C PHE A 61 26.57 -7.02 10.85
N ASP A 62 26.00 -8.22 10.78
CA ASP A 62 24.59 -8.48 11.03
C ASP A 62 24.08 -7.98 12.38
N GLN A 63 24.87 -8.18 13.44
CA GLN A 63 24.51 -7.72 14.78
C GLN A 63 24.52 -6.20 14.86
N ALA A 64 25.55 -5.56 14.30
CA ALA A 64 25.67 -4.11 14.25
C ALA A 64 24.60 -3.46 13.36
N ALA A 65 24.32 -4.02 12.19
CA ALA A 65 23.29 -3.58 11.26
C ALA A 65 21.89 -3.65 11.89
N ARG A 66 21.54 -4.79 12.51
CA ARG A 66 20.27 -4.92 13.25
C ARG A 66 20.16 -3.91 14.39
N LYS A 67 21.25 -3.65 15.11
CA LYS A 67 21.27 -2.66 16.21
C LYS A 67 21.10 -1.24 15.67
N LEU A 68 21.84 -0.87 14.64
CA LEU A 68 21.72 0.43 13.97
C LEU A 68 20.29 0.64 13.45
N SER A 69 19.72 -0.34 12.75
CA SER A 69 18.35 -0.26 12.23
C SER A 69 17.33 -0.02 13.35
N ARG A 70 17.46 -0.67 14.51
CA ARG A 70 16.62 -0.38 15.69
C ARG A 70 16.81 1.04 16.20
N GLN A 71 18.05 1.52 16.35
CA GLN A 71 18.35 2.87 16.82
C GLN A 71 17.76 3.94 15.88
N LEU A 72 17.94 3.77 14.57
CA LEU A 72 17.39 4.67 13.56
C LEU A 72 15.86 4.60 13.51
N ASN A 73 15.26 3.42 13.70
CA ASN A 73 13.81 3.29 13.84
C ASN A 73 13.27 4.05 15.05
N CYS A 74 13.92 3.93 16.22
CA CYS A 74 13.55 4.72 17.39
C CYS A 74 13.66 6.22 17.10
N LEU A 75 14.73 6.65 16.42
CA LEU A 75 14.93 8.05 16.05
C LEU A 75 13.84 8.56 15.09
N ARG A 76 13.38 7.74 14.13
CA ARG A 76 12.25 8.06 13.25
C ARG A 76 10.96 8.26 14.07
N TRP A 77 10.65 7.35 14.99
CA TRP A 77 9.44 7.45 15.83
C TRP A 77 9.47 8.63 16.79
N LEU A 78 10.63 8.94 17.37
CA LEU A 78 10.80 10.12 18.23
C LEU A 78 10.62 11.44 17.47
N TRP A 79 10.93 11.46 16.17
CA TRP A 79 10.71 12.64 15.33
C TRP A 79 9.23 13.01 15.21
N LEU A 80 8.29 12.07 15.30
CA LEU A 80 6.86 12.38 15.15
C LEU A 80 6.40 13.44 16.16
N PRO A 81 6.47 13.20 17.49
CA PRO A 81 6.08 14.21 18.47
C PRO A 81 7.03 15.40 18.51
N LEU A 82 8.35 15.19 18.41
CA LEU A 82 9.34 16.26 18.55
C LEU A 82 9.37 17.20 17.34
N GLY A 83 9.24 16.66 16.14
CA GLY A 83 9.09 17.41 14.91
C GLY A 83 7.79 18.20 14.91
N ALA A 84 6.66 17.57 15.24
CA ALA A 84 5.37 18.26 15.30
C ALA A 84 5.36 19.40 16.31
N VAL A 85 5.74 19.12 17.56
CA VAL A 85 5.79 20.14 18.62
C VAL A 85 6.84 21.20 18.30
N GLY A 86 8.04 20.81 17.89
CA GLY A 86 9.12 21.76 17.62
C GLY A 86 8.83 22.66 16.43
N LEU A 87 8.34 22.13 15.31
CA LEU A 87 8.01 22.93 14.12
C LEU A 87 6.83 23.87 14.40
N THR A 88 5.79 23.41 15.10
CA THR A 88 4.68 24.27 15.54
C THR A 88 5.15 25.33 16.54
N ALA A 89 5.87 24.95 17.60
CA ALA A 89 6.30 25.86 18.66
C ALA A 89 7.23 26.97 18.14
N CYS A 90 8.06 26.66 17.14
CA CYS A 90 8.95 27.61 16.48
C CYS A 90 8.27 28.43 15.37
N GLY A 91 6.99 28.19 15.12
CA GLY A 91 6.18 28.88 14.12
C GLY A 91 6.52 28.55 12.66
N PHE A 92 7.05 27.37 12.38
CA PHE A 92 7.34 26.91 11.02
C PHE A 92 6.05 26.68 10.22
N SER A 93 5.02 26.08 10.84
CA SER A 93 3.73 25.88 10.18
C SER A 93 3.12 27.20 9.70
N GLN A 94 3.04 28.20 10.58
CA GLN A 94 2.54 29.53 10.21
C GLN A 94 3.43 30.19 9.14
N ALA A 95 4.76 30.07 9.24
CA ALA A 95 5.65 30.62 8.23
C ALA A 95 5.47 30.00 6.83
N VAL A 96 5.05 28.73 6.74
CA VAL A 96 4.69 28.10 5.46
C VAL A 96 3.32 28.60 4.98
N GLU A 97 2.34 28.72 5.87
CA GLU A 97 1.00 29.22 5.55
C GLU A 97 1.00 30.68 5.08
N ASP A 98 1.78 31.54 5.73
CA ASP A 98 1.93 32.96 5.39
C ASP A 98 2.73 33.19 4.09
N SER A 99 3.44 32.16 3.62
CA SER A 99 4.25 32.27 2.41
C SER A 99 3.40 32.04 1.13
N PRO A 100 3.88 32.45 -0.05
CA PRO A 100 3.16 32.26 -1.31
C PRO A 100 2.81 30.78 -1.62
N ILE A 101 3.59 29.83 -1.10
CA ILE A 101 3.31 28.39 -1.28
C ILE A 101 2.14 27.92 -0.41
N GLY A 102 1.87 28.60 0.71
CA GLY A 102 0.77 28.28 1.63
C GLY A 102 -0.61 28.54 1.04
N ALA A 103 -0.70 29.36 -0.02
CA ALA A 103 -1.93 29.57 -0.77
C ALA A 103 -2.45 28.26 -1.38
N SER A 104 -1.56 27.38 -1.87
CA SER A 104 -1.91 26.08 -2.43
C SER A 104 -1.90 25.00 -1.34
N MET A 105 -2.98 24.21 -1.26
CA MET A 105 -3.05 23.08 -0.33
C MET A 105 -1.94 22.05 -0.61
N ALA A 106 -1.64 21.79 -1.87
CA ALA A 106 -0.59 20.84 -2.26
C ALA A 106 0.81 21.37 -1.93
N LEU A 107 1.12 22.60 -2.34
CA LEU A 107 2.45 23.19 -2.12
C LEU A 107 2.69 23.50 -0.64
N GLY A 108 1.67 23.97 0.09
CA GLY A 108 1.72 24.15 1.54
C GLY A 108 1.99 22.83 2.25
N ALA A 109 1.25 21.77 1.92
CA ALA A 109 1.50 20.44 2.49
C ALA A 109 2.90 19.90 2.16
N MET A 110 3.40 20.12 0.93
CA MET A 110 4.77 19.77 0.57
C MET A 110 5.79 20.55 1.42
N GLY A 111 5.60 21.86 1.57
CA GLY A 111 6.45 22.72 2.41
C GLY A 111 6.53 22.23 3.85
N MET A 112 5.37 21.87 4.42
CA MET A 112 5.27 21.32 5.78
C MET A 112 5.93 19.94 5.94
N LEU A 113 5.93 19.11 4.89
CA LEU A 113 6.54 17.78 4.91
C LEU A 113 8.08 17.83 4.80
N ILE A 114 8.67 18.88 4.22
CA ILE A 114 10.12 18.94 3.91
C ILE A 114 11.01 18.64 5.13
N PRO A 115 10.86 19.28 6.31
CA PRO A 115 11.74 19.01 7.45
C PRO A 115 11.64 17.56 7.91
N SER A 116 10.42 17.02 7.90
CA SER A 116 10.14 15.64 8.27
C SER A 116 10.72 14.63 7.29
N LEU A 117 10.62 14.89 5.99
CA LEU A 117 11.24 14.07 4.95
C LEU A 117 12.77 14.12 5.05
N ALA A 118 13.35 15.28 5.32
CA ALA A 118 14.79 15.45 5.49
C ALA A 118 15.30 14.71 6.73
N ALA A 119 14.58 14.80 7.86
CA ALA A 119 14.90 14.05 9.08
C ALA A 119 14.89 12.53 8.83
N VAL A 120 13.87 12.00 8.15
CA VAL A 120 13.84 10.58 7.77
C VAL A 120 14.94 10.22 6.78
N ALA A 121 15.16 11.03 5.74
CA ALA A 121 16.20 10.80 4.74
C ALA A 121 17.60 10.73 5.37
N SER A 122 17.88 11.54 6.39
CA SER A 122 19.15 11.51 7.14
C SER A 122 19.42 10.16 7.80
N THR A 123 18.36 9.43 8.20
CA THR A 123 18.51 8.10 8.79
C THR A 123 18.88 7.05 7.74
N TRP A 124 18.28 7.10 6.54
CA TRP A 124 18.67 6.20 5.44
C TRP A 124 20.08 6.51 4.94
N LEU A 125 20.45 7.79 4.90
CA LEU A 125 21.82 8.20 4.61
C LEU A 125 22.82 7.60 5.60
N ALA A 126 22.53 7.65 6.90
CA ALA A 126 23.37 7.06 7.93
C ALA A 126 23.48 5.53 7.80
N GLU A 127 22.38 4.84 7.46
CA GLU A 127 22.35 3.39 7.21
C GLU A 127 23.20 3.01 6.00
N ARG A 128 23.11 3.76 4.90
CA ARG A 128 23.94 3.55 3.71
C ARG A 128 25.42 3.80 4.00
N GLN A 129 25.75 4.90 4.68
CA GLN A 129 27.12 5.22 5.07
C GLN A 129 27.74 4.14 5.96
N PHE A 130 26.97 3.57 6.89
CA PHE A 130 27.42 2.45 7.71
C PHE A 130 27.84 1.25 6.85
N SER A 131 27.00 0.84 5.87
CA SER A 131 27.34 -0.26 4.98
C SER A 131 28.56 0.05 4.12
N ASP A 132 28.66 1.27 3.59
CA ASP A 132 29.80 1.72 2.78
C ASP A 132 31.11 1.70 3.61
N TRP A 133 31.09 2.12 4.89
CA TRP A 133 32.28 2.12 5.75
C TRP A 133 32.76 0.74 6.18
N VAL A 134 31.85 -0.23 6.26
CA VAL A 134 32.19 -1.62 6.66
C VAL A 134 32.58 -2.47 5.44
N GLY A 135 32.32 -1.99 4.21
CA GLY A 135 32.64 -2.71 2.98
C GLY A 135 31.59 -3.75 2.57
N GLU A 136 30.40 -3.72 3.18
CA GLU A 136 29.27 -4.64 2.94
C GLU A 136 28.14 -3.94 2.16
N ALA A 137 28.48 -2.86 1.46
CA ALA A 137 27.51 -2.14 0.67
C ALA A 137 27.24 -2.89 -0.64
N GLU A 138 26.07 -3.50 -0.73
CA GLU A 138 25.57 -4.03 -2.00
C GLU A 138 25.60 -2.92 -3.06
N PRO A 139 26.20 -3.18 -4.24
CA PRO A 139 26.16 -2.24 -5.33
C PRO A 139 24.70 -2.06 -5.74
N VAL A 140 24.25 -0.79 -5.81
CA VAL A 140 22.90 -0.47 -6.28
C VAL A 140 22.85 -0.74 -7.79
N GLN A 141 22.61 -2.00 -8.15
CA GLN A 141 22.51 -2.47 -9.53
C GLN A 141 21.05 -2.77 -9.83
N ASN A 142 20.42 -1.91 -10.63
CA ASN A 142 19.27 -2.35 -11.41
C ASN A 142 19.80 -3.19 -12.57
N ALA A 143 19.23 -4.37 -12.78
CA ALA A 143 19.56 -5.22 -13.93
C ALA A 143 19.33 -4.48 -15.25
N GLY A 144 20.39 -3.87 -15.81
CA GLY A 144 20.41 -3.15 -17.08
C GLY A 144 20.91 -1.70 -17.04
N ASP A 145 21.11 -1.09 -15.87
CA ASP A 145 21.53 0.32 -15.78
C ASP A 145 23.03 0.50 -15.51
N SER A 146 23.61 1.54 -16.14
CA SER A 146 24.97 1.99 -15.83
C SER A 146 25.07 2.44 -14.36
N PRO A 147 26.22 2.25 -13.69
CA PRO A 147 26.39 2.67 -12.30
C PRO A 147 26.05 4.15 -12.14
N SER A 148 25.15 4.47 -11.19
CA SER A 148 24.71 5.84 -10.97
C SER A 148 25.91 6.70 -10.52
N ARG A 149 25.97 7.95 -10.99
CA ARG A 149 27.01 8.92 -10.56
C ARG A 149 26.92 9.27 -9.06
N PHE A 150 25.75 9.06 -8.43
CA PHE A 150 25.47 9.40 -7.04
C PHE A 150 24.76 8.25 -6.30
N PRO A 151 25.46 7.15 -5.96
CA PRO A 151 24.85 5.92 -5.44
C PRO A 151 24.10 6.15 -4.12
N THR A 152 24.64 7.01 -3.25
CA THR A 152 24.01 7.34 -1.97
C THR A 152 22.69 8.09 -2.15
N LEU A 153 22.64 9.06 -3.07
CA LEU A 153 21.42 9.81 -3.36
C LEU A 153 20.36 8.89 -3.97
N HIS A 154 20.77 8.02 -4.90
CA HIS A 154 19.88 7.02 -5.50
C HIS A 154 19.24 6.13 -4.44
N ALA A 155 20.02 5.59 -3.50
CA ALA A 155 19.51 4.73 -2.43
C ALA A 155 18.48 5.45 -1.52
N VAL A 156 18.72 6.73 -1.20
CA VAL A 156 17.78 7.55 -0.43
C VAL A 156 16.50 7.82 -1.22
N MET A 157 16.61 8.18 -2.51
CA MET A 157 15.46 8.41 -3.38
C MET A 157 14.64 7.13 -3.60
N GLU A 158 15.29 5.99 -3.72
CA GLU A 158 14.62 4.70 -3.82
C GLU A 158 13.87 4.34 -2.54
N SER A 159 14.48 4.59 -1.37
CA SER A 159 13.82 4.42 -0.08
C SER A 159 12.60 5.33 0.05
N LEU A 160 12.72 6.60 -0.38
CA LEU A 160 11.60 7.54 -0.42
C LEU A 160 10.48 7.04 -1.35
N ARG A 161 10.83 6.60 -2.55
CA ARG A 161 9.90 6.08 -3.55
C ARG A 161 9.14 4.87 -3.01
N LEU A 162 9.83 3.89 -2.47
CA LEU A 162 9.23 2.62 -2.04
C LEU A 162 8.46 2.74 -0.72
N GLN A 163 8.92 3.58 0.22
CA GLN A 163 8.34 3.65 1.57
C GLN A 163 7.33 4.78 1.73
N ALA A 164 7.63 5.98 1.21
CA ALA A 164 6.85 7.19 1.47
C ALA A 164 5.83 7.48 0.36
N ALA A 165 6.24 7.29 -0.90
CA ALA A 165 5.47 7.77 -2.04
C ALA A 165 4.07 7.14 -2.14
N TRP A 166 3.91 5.88 -1.69
CA TRP A 166 2.62 5.19 -1.69
C TRP A 166 1.57 5.87 -0.79
N ILE A 167 1.99 6.57 0.26
CA ILE A 167 1.09 7.25 1.21
C ILE A 167 1.01 8.74 0.89
N LEU A 168 2.16 9.38 0.59
CA LEU A 168 2.22 10.82 0.38
C LEU A 168 1.63 11.24 -0.97
N LEU A 169 1.95 10.54 -2.06
CA LEU A 169 1.53 10.97 -3.39
C LEU A 169 0.00 10.94 -3.60
N PRO A 170 -0.76 9.95 -3.09
CA PRO A 170 -2.22 9.99 -3.16
C PRO A 170 -2.82 11.24 -2.50
N VAL A 171 -2.31 11.65 -1.34
CA VAL A 171 -2.83 12.81 -0.61
C VAL A 171 -2.43 14.12 -1.29
N LEU A 172 -1.16 14.23 -1.71
CA LEU A 172 -0.70 15.40 -2.47
C LEU A 172 -1.43 15.53 -3.82
N PHE A 173 -1.76 14.42 -4.47
CA PHE A 173 -2.57 14.41 -5.69
C PHE A 173 -3.98 14.95 -5.44
N VAL A 174 -4.65 14.51 -4.37
CA VAL A 174 -5.98 15.02 -4.00
C VAL A 174 -5.91 16.52 -3.74
N PHE A 175 -4.91 17.00 -2.99
CA PHE A 175 -4.71 18.43 -2.75
C PHE A 175 -4.44 19.20 -4.03
N ALA A 176 -3.64 18.65 -4.95
CA ALA A 176 -3.36 19.30 -6.23
C ALA A 176 -4.62 19.42 -7.10
N VAL A 177 -5.49 18.41 -7.12
CA VAL A 177 -6.78 18.49 -7.82
C VAL A 177 -7.70 19.53 -7.17
N ILE A 178 -7.74 19.58 -5.83
CA ILE A 178 -8.51 20.61 -5.11
C ILE A 178 -8.04 22.01 -5.50
N ASP A 179 -6.73 22.24 -5.51
CA ASP A 179 -6.15 23.53 -5.90
C ASP A 179 -6.51 23.91 -7.35
N VAL A 180 -6.32 22.98 -8.30
CA VAL A 180 -6.65 23.22 -9.72
C VAL A 180 -8.13 23.56 -9.89
N VAL A 181 -9.03 22.85 -9.22
CA VAL A 181 -10.48 23.10 -9.33
C VAL A 181 -10.85 24.43 -8.68
N ASN A 182 -10.37 24.69 -7.46
CA ASN A 182 -10.75 25.88 -6.72
C ASN A 182 -10.15 27.17 -7.32
N PHE A 183 -8.89 27.15 -7.75
CA PHE A 183 -8.27 28.32 -8.38
C PHE A 183 -8.69 28.50 -9.84
N GLY A 184 -8.88 27.41 -10.58
CA GLY A 184 -9.16 27.48 -12.01
C GLY A 184 -10.63 27.71 -12.36
N PHE A 185 -11.56 27.22 -11.54
CA PHE A 185 -12.98 27.12 -11.94
C PHE A 185 -13.98 27.69 -10.94
N VAL A 186 -13.76 27.51 -9.64
CA VAL A 186 -14.78 27.86 -8.62
C VAL A 186 -14.54 29.24 -7.99
N GLY A 187 -13.27 29.64 -7.85
CA GLY A 187 -12.85 30.84 -7.13
C GLY A 187 -12.66 30.60 -5.63
N ALA A 188 -11.70 31.32 -5.04
CA ALA A 188 -11.22 31.09 -3.67
C ALA A 188 -12.29 31.31 -2.59
N ASP A 189 -13.23 32.23 -2.79
CA ASP A 189 -14.23 32.62 -1.77
C ASP A 189 -15.62 32.01 -2.00
N SER A 190 -15.72 30.99 -2.84
CA SER A 190 -16.98 30.37 -3.21
C SER A 190 -17.51 29.40 -2.14
N GLN A 191 -18.83 29.37 -1.93
CA GLN A 191 -19.51 28.33 -1.12
C GLN A 191 -19.40 26.92 -1.73
N HIS A 192 -18.91 26.81 -2.98
CA HIS A 192 -18.84 25.57 -3.75
C HIS A 192 -17.47 24.88 -3.70
N ARG A 193 -16.55 25.29 -2.80
CA ARG A 193 -15.22 24.65 -2.66
C ARG A 193 -15.24 23.14 -2.39
N TRP A 194 -16.35 22.61 -1.88
CA TRP A 194 -16.54 21.17 -1.71
C TRP A 194 -16.44 20.40 -3.05
N VAL A 195 -16.71 21.07 -4.19
CA VAL A 195 -16.56 20.50 -5.53
C VAL A 195 -15.11 20.09 -5.81
N GLY A 196 -14.13 20.88 -5.38
CA GLY A 196 -12.71 20.52 -5.48
C GLY A 196 -12.40 19.24 -4.70
N GLY A 197 -12.93 19.12 -3.48
CA GLY A 197 -12.76 17.92 -2.65
C GLY A 197 -13.41 16.68 -3.28
N ALA A 198 -14.63 16.82 -3.78
CA ALA A 198 -15.32 15.75 -4.49
C ALA A 198 -14.56 15.31 -5.76
N ALA A 199 -14.06 16.27 -6.55
CA ALA A 199 -13.25 16.00 -7.73
C ALA A 199 -11.96 15.25 -7.38
N GLY A 200 -11.24 15.68 -6.33
CA GLY A 200 -10.03 15.00 -5.87
C GLY A 200 -10.29 13.53 -5.51
N LEU A 201 -11.36 13.25 -4.76
CA LEU A 201 -11.75 11.88 -4.41
C LEU A 201 -12.18 11.06 -5.63
N LEU A 202 -12.89 11.65 -6.58
CA LEU A 202 -13.31 10.98 -7.82
C LEU A 202 -12.14 10.67 -8.76
N CYS A 203 -11.10 11.52 -8.78
CA CYS A 203 -9.90 11.30 -9.58
C CYS A 203 -8.95 10.24 -8.98
N LEU A 204 -9.00 10.02 -7.67
CA LEU A 204 -8.07 9.13 -6.96
C LEU A 204 -8.03 7.69 -7.51
N PRO A 205 -9.16 7.02 -7.82
CA PRO A 205 -9.16 5.69 -8.44
C PRO A 205 -8.44 5.59 -9.78
N PHE A 206 -8.34 6.68 -10.54
CA PHE A 206 -7.59 6.73 -11.79
C PHE A 206 -6.10 6.91 -11.54
N PHE A 207 -5.75 7.68 -10.52
CA PHE A 207 -4.37 7.96 -10.15
C PHE A 207 -3.65 6.75 -9.55
N LEU A 208 -4.30 6.01 -8.64
CA LEU A 208 -3.65 4.90 -7.92
C LEU A 208 -3.03 3.82 -8.82
N PRO A 209 -3.68 3.31 -9.88
CA PRO A 209 -3.07 2.34 -10.79
C PRO A 209 -1.85 2.90 -11.56
N MET A 210 -1.87 4.20 -11.88
CA MET A 210 -0.72 4.87 -12.50
C MET A 210 0.43 5.02 -11.51
N LEU A 211 0.11 5.38 -10.28
CA LEU A 211 1.07 5.50 -9.19
C LEU A 211 1.80 4.19 -8.92
N ILE A 212 1.08 3.05 -8.94
CA ILE A 212 1.68 1.72 -8.79
C ILE A 212 2.77 1.49 -9.85
N ARG A 213 2.54 1.88 -11.12
CA ARG A 213 3.58 1.72 -12.17
C ARG A 213 4.82 2.55 -11.92
N PHE A 214 4.65 3.70 -11.29
CA PHE A 214 5.74 4.61 -11.02
C PHE A 214 6.57 4.15 -9.81
N ILE A 215 5.90 3.66 -8.77
CA ILE A 215 6.56 3.23 -7.53
C ILE A 215 7.15 1.82 -7.64
N TRP A 216 6.48 0.88 -8.31
CA TRP A 216 6.93 -0.52 -8.37
C TRP A 216 7.66 -0.82 -9.67
N ASN A 217 8.75 -1.58 -9.54
CA ASN A 217 9.50 -2.09 -10.69
C ASN A 217 8.66 -3.15 -11.40
N THR A 218 8.09 -2.80 -12.55
CA THR A 218 7.14 -3.65 -13.27
C THR A 218 7.46 -3.70 -14.76
N ARG A 219 7.61 -4.91 -15.30
CA ARG A 219 7.87 -5.19 -16.73
C ARG A 219 6.60 -5.73 -17.39
N ARG A 220 6.43 -5.50 -18.70
CA ARG A 220 5.23 -5.99 -19.42
C ARG A 220 5.41 -7.48 -19.71
N CYS A 221 4.43 -8.31 -19.35
CA CYS A 221 4.46 -9.76 -19.64
C CYS A 221 4.21 -10.08 -21.11
N GLU A 222 3.63 -9.15 -21.88
CA GLU A 222 3.28 -9.35 -23.29
C GLU A 222 4.48 -9.69 -24.19
N HIS A 223 5.70 -9.33 -23.78
CA HIS A 223 6.94 -9.57 -24.53
C HIS A 223 7.76 -10.73 -23.95
N ASP A 224 7.27 -11.38 -22.89
CA ASP A 224 7.92 -12.51 -22.24
C ASP A 224 7.27 -13.83 -22.70
N PRO A 225 8.00 -14.69 -23.45
CA PRO A 225 7.48 -15.98 -23.92
C PRO A 225 6.97 -16.89 -22.80
N GLN A 226 7.54 -16.80 -21.59
CA GLN A 226 7.14 -17.64 -20.45
C GLN A 226 5.79 -17.24 -19.88
N SER A 227 5.42 -15.96 -20.02
CA SER A 227 4.22 -15.35 -19.45
C SER A 227 3.14 -15.05 -20.49
N ALA A 228 3.42 -15.19 -21.79
CA ALA A 228 2.53 -14.79 -22.88
C ALA A 228 1.16 -15.49 -22.84
N TRP A 229 1.11 -16.76 -22.40
CA TRP A 229 -0.11 -17.56 -22.29
C TRP A 229 -1.15 -16.97 -21.31
N LEU A 230 -0.72 -16.14 -20.36
CA LEU A 230 -1.62 -15.45 -19.42
C LEU A 230 -2.56 -14.47 -20.13
N VAL A 231 -2.14 -13.91 -21.26
CA VAL A 231 -2.97 -13.02 -22.09
C VAL A 231 -4.20 -13.78 -22.59
N ASP A 232 -4.03 -15.05 -22.97
CA ASP A 232 -5.11 -15.88 -23.46
C ASP A 232 -6.06 -16.30 -22.33
N VAL A 233 -5.55 -16.59 -21.13
CA VAL A 233 -6.39 -16.84 -19.94
C VAL A 233 -7.25 -15.64 -19.59
N VAL A 234 -6.65 -14.44 -19.53
CA VAL A 234 -7.40 -13.22 -19.23
C VAL A 234 -8.45 -12.96 -20.32
N ARG A 235 -8.11 -13.16 -21.59
CA ARG A 235 -9.06 -13.01 -22.70
C ARG A 235 -10.22 -14.02 -22.61
N ALA A 236 -9.93 -15.27 -22.27
CA ALA A 236 -10.91 -16.33 -22.11
C ALA A 236 -11.88 -16.08 -20.94
N SER A 237 -11.45 -15.34 -19.90
CA SER A 237 -12.33 -14.91 -18.80
C SER A 237 -13.42 -13.90 -19.23
N GLY A 238 -13.38 -13.40 -20.47
CA GLY A 238 -14.28 -12.37 -21.00
C GLY A 238 -13.90 -10.95 -20.59
N LEU A 239 -12.80 -10.78 -19.86
CA LEU A 239 -12.25 -9.46 -19.53
C LEU A 239 -11.33 -8.97 -20.65
N ARG A 240 -11.61 -7.76 -21.15
CA ARG A 240 -10.79 -7.07 -22.16
C ARG A 240 -10.01 -5.91 -21.52
N HIS A 241 -8.95 -5.47 -22.19
CA HIS A 241 -8.16 -4.28 -21.82
C HIS A 241 -7.43 -4.37 -20.46
N PHE A 242 -6.90 -5.55 -20.13
CA PHE A 242 -5.97 -5.71 -19.01
C PHE A 242 -4.53 -5.56 -19.51
N ARG A 243 -3.74 -4.78 -18.77
CA ARG A 243 -2.28 -4.75 -18.96
C ARG A 243 -1.67 -5.74 -17.96
N ILE A 244 -1.02 -6.80 -18.44
CA ILE A 244 -0.41 -7.81 -17.58
C ILE A 244 1.07 -7.44 -17.37
N ARG A 245 1.50 -7.38 -16.10
CA ARG A 245 2.87 -6.99 -15.74
C ARG A 245 3.48 -7.92 -14.71
N ARG A 246 4.74 -8.26 -14.92
CA ARG A 246 5.61 -8.92 -13.94
C ARG A 246 6.11 -7.86 -12.97
N TRP A 247 5.92 -8.09 -11.68
CA TRP A 247 6.42 -7.27 -10.59
C TRP A 247 7.70 -7.88 -10.05
N GLU A 248 8.82 -7.19 -10.24
CA GLU A 248 10.12 -7.66 -9.74
C GLU A 248 10.19 -7.36 -8.24
N THR A 249 10.10 -8.40 -7.42
CA THR A 249 10.13 -8.33 -5.96
C THR A 249 11.40 -8.92 -5.37
N GLU A 250 12.34 -9.31 -6.23
CA GLU A 250 13.57 -10.02 -5.89
C GLU A 250 13.25 -11.32 -5.12
N GLY A 251 12.17 -11.99 -5.51
CA GLY A 251 11.71 -13.21 -4.86
C GLY A 251 11.07 -13.04 -3.48
N ARG A 252 10.94 -11.79 -2.97
CA ARG A 252 10.52 -11.53 -1.57
C ARG A 252 9.01 -11.62 -1.34
N ILE A 253 8.22 -11.43 -2.39
CA ILE A 253 6.76 -11.37 -2.30
C ILE A 253 6.19 -12.36 -3.31
N CYS A 254 5.49 -13.38 -2.84
CA CYS A 254 4.71 -14.29 -3.68
C CYS A 254 3.26 -13.81 -3.68
N SER A 255 2.83 -13.06 -4.69
CA SER A 255 1.48 -12.47 -4.72
C SER A 255 1.06 -12.04 -6.12
N ALA A 256 -0.26 -11.97 -6.32
CA ALA A 256 -0.90 -11.35 -7.46
C ALA A 256 -1.78 -10.18 -6.97
N LEU A 257 -1.96 -9.16 -7.80
CA LEU A 257 -2.82 -8.03 -7.48
C LEU A 257 -3.44 -7.46 -8.74
N VAL A 258 -4.74 -7.14 -8.68
CA VAL A 258 -5.36 -6.25 -9.67
C VAL A 258 -5.38 -4.81 -9.18
N ALA A 259 -4.78 -3.92 -9.97
CA ALA A 259 -4.84 -2.48 -9.78
C ALA A 259 -5.88 -1.86 -10.73
N GLY A 260 -6.79 -1.06 -10.16
CA GLY A 260 -7.82 -0.31 -10.88
C GLY A 260 -9.06 -1.15 -11.20
N PHE A 261 -10.23 -0.50 -11.23
CA PHE A 261 -11.51 -1.15 -11.57
C PHE A 261 -12.14 -0.63 -12.86
N ILE A 262 -11.60 0.44 -13.46
CA ILE A 262 -12.14 1.06 -14.68
C ILE A 262 -11.50 0.42 -15.93
N PRO A 263 -12.28 -0.04 -16.93
CA PRO A 263 -11.75 -0.60 -18.16
C PRO A 263 -10.68 0.30 -18.81
N GLY A 264 -9.58 -0.28 -19.29
CA GLY A 264 -8.45 0.45 -19.90
C GLY A 264 -7.35 0.87 -18.91
N PHE A 265 -7.68 1.05 -17.62
CA PHE A 265 -6.72 1.33 -16.54
C PHE A 265 -6.40 0.12 -15.67
N ARG A 266 -7.12 -1.00 -15.87
CA ARG A 266 -6.91 -2.26 -15.15
C ARG A 266 -5.55 -2.85 -15.46
N MET A 267 -4.86 -3.24 -14.41
CA MET A 267 -3.55 -3.88 -14.51
C MET A 267 -3.52 -5.10 -13.59
N LEU A 268 -3.07 -6.22 -14.14
CA LEU A 268 -2.79 -7.43 -13.39
C LEU A 268 -1.28 -7.48 -13.12
N LEU A 269 -0.91 -7.48 -11.85
CA LEU A 269 0.47 -7.55 -11.38
C LEU A 269 0.70 -8.95 -10.82
N LEU A 270 1.72 -9.63 -11.34
CA LEU A 270 2.14 -10.95 -10.89
C LEU A 270 3.58 -10.83 -10.42
N SER A 271 3.87 -11.20 -9.18
CA SER A 271 5.25 -11.14 -8.71
C SER A 271 6.12 -12.18 -9.40
N ASP A 272 7.41 -11.86 -9.52
CA ASP A 272 8.46 -12.78 -9.95
C ASP A 272 8.40 -14.11 -9.19
N ALA A 273 8.36 -14.07 -7.85
CA ALA A 273 8.29 -15.27 -7.01
C ALA A 273 7.06 -16.15 -7.32
N LEU A 274 5.92 -15.53 -7.65
CA LEU A 274 4.71 -16.27 -7.99
C LEU A 274 4.87 -17.00 -9.32
N LEU A 275 5.35 -16.31 -10.35
CA LEU A 275 5.55 -16.87 -11.69
C LEU A 275 6.62 -17.97 -11.72
N ASP A 276 7.65 -17.83 -10.90
CA ASP A 276 8.79 -18.75 -10.90
C ASP A 276 8.53 -20.02 -10.07
N ARG A 277 7.59 -19.97 -9.13
CA ARG A 277 7.30 -21.09 -8.20
C ARG A 277 6.06 -21.88 -8.55
N LEU A 278 4.99 -21.20 -8.95
CA LEU A 278 3.72 -21.87 -9.25
C LEU A 278 3.77 -22.46 -10.65
N ASP A 279 3.25 -23.67 -10.78
CA ASP A 279 3.01 -24.26 -12.10
C ASP A 279 1.93 -23.45 -12.86
N ARG A 280 1.76 -23.76 -14.15
CA ARG A 280 0.81 -23.01 -15.00
C ARG A 280 -0.61 -23.11 -14.47
N LYS A 281 -1.05 -24.28 -14.00
CA LYS A 281 -2.41 -24.47 -13.47
C LYS A 281 -2.65 -23.66 -12.19
N SER A 282 -1.72 -23.69 -11.25
CA SER A 282 -1.81 -22.93 -10.01
C SER A 282 -1.77 -21.43 -10.27
N THR A 283 -0.88 -20.99 -11.16
CA THR A 283 -0.81 -19.58 -11.60
C THR A 283 -2.13 -19.15 -12.23
N THR A 284 -2.71 -19.95 -13.11
CA THR A 284 -4.04 -19.70 -13.70
C THR A 284 -5.10 -19.52 -12.62
N MET A 285 -5.15 -20.41 -11.62
CA MET A 285 -6.17 -20.33 -10.59
C MET A 285 -6.04 -19.07 -9.72
N VAL A 286 -4.81 -18.65 -9.39
CA VAL A 286 -4.58 -17.38 -8.71
C VAL A 286 -5.02 -16.20 -9.58
N VAL A 287 -4.70 -16.22 -10.88
CA VAL A 287 -5.15 -15.18 -11.82
C VAL A 287 -6.67 -15.15 -11.91
N LEU A 288 -7.34 -16.30 -12.07
CA LEU A 288 -8.79 -16.37 -12.15
C LEU A 288 -9.47 -15.88 -10.86
N HIS A 289 -8.87 -16.10 -9.69
CA HIS A 289 -9.29 -15.51 -8.43
C HIS A 289 -9.22 -13.98 -8.45
N GLU A 290 -8.10 -13.40 -8.91
CA GLU A 290 -7.98 -11.95 -9.06
C GLU A 290 -8.99 -11.38 -10.07
N LEU A 291 -9.22 -12.07 -11.18
CA LEU A 291 -10.23 -11.68 -12.18
C LEU A 291 -11.67 -11.82 -11.64
N ALA A 292 -11.92 -12.75 -10.72
CA ALA A 292 -13.20 -12.90 -10.04
C ALA A 292 -13.56 -11.63 -9.27
N HIS A 293 -12.60 -11.02 -8.55
CA HIS A 293 -12.82 -9.74 -7.85
C HIS A 293 -13.30 -8.63 -8.78
N VAL A 294 -12.73 -8.58 -9.99
CA VAL A 294 -13.10 -7.58 -10.99
C VAL A 294 -14.49 -7.86 -11.55
N ARG A 295 -14.76 -9.12 -11.92
CA ARG A 295 -16.00 -9.51 -12.59
C ARG A 295 -17.22 -9.42 -11.67
N ARG A 296 -17.00 -9.68 -10.37
CA ARG A 296 -18.01 -9.61 -9.30
C ARG A 296 -18.07 -8.24 -8.62
N TRP A 297 -17.32 -7.25 -9.11
CA TRP A 297 -17.31 -5.88 -8.59
C TRP A 297 -16.98 -5.79 -7.10
N HIS A 298 -16.13 -6.68 -6.58
CA HIS A 298 -15.84 -6.78 -5.15
C HIS A 298 -15.24 -5.50 -4.58
N ILE A 299 -14.39 -4.80 -5.32
CA ILE A 299 -13.84 -3.50 -4.87
C ILE A 299 -14.94 -2.46 -4.73
N ALA A 300 -15.85 -2.36 -5.71
CA ALA A 300 -16.96 -1.42 -5.65
C ALA A 300 -17.93 -1.77 -4.50
N LEU A 301 -18.20 -3.06 -4.27
CA LEU A 301 -19.02 -3.51 -3.14
C LEU A 301 -18.39 -3.16 -1.78
N ARG A 302 -17.06 -3.36 -1.64
CA ARG A 302 -16.29 -2.95 -0.45
C ARG A 302 -16.41 -1.44 -0.20
N MET A 303 -16.31 -0.62 -1.25
CA MET A 303 -16.46 0.84 -1.13
C MET A 303 -17.91 1.25 -0.83
N LEU A 304 -18.90 0.64 -1.49
CA LEU A 304 -20.31 0.95 -1.31
C LEU A 304 -20.78 0.65 0.13
N THR A 305 -20.16 -0.33 0.79
CA THR A 305 -20.42 -0.66 2.20
C THR A 305 -20.20 0.53 3.14
N LEU A 306 -19.36 1.49 2.77
CA LEU A 306 -19.13 2.70 3.56
C LEU A 306 -20.39 3.57 3.67
N VAL A 307 -21.25 3.60 2.65
CA VAL A 307 -22.45 4.45 2.61
C VAL A 307 -23.45 4.07 3.73
N PRO A 308 -23.95 2.83 3.84
CA PRO A 308 -24.85 2.47 4.94
C PRO A 308 -24.15 2.54 6.30
N THR A 309 -22.84 2.22 6.37
CA THR A 309 -22.09 2.35 7.64
C THR A 309 -22.08 3.78 8.15
N TRP A 310 -21.69 4.75 7.32
CA TRP A 310 -21.66 6.16 7.73
C TRP A 310 -23.06 6.76 7.83
N GLY A 311 -24.06 6.24 7.11
CA GLY A 311 -25.47 6.58 7.32
C GLY A 311 -25.94 6.23 8.74
N ILE A 312 -25.61 5.03 9.22
CA ILE A 312 -25.91 4.60 10.60
C ILE A 312 -25.16 5.46 11.62
N VAL A 313 -23.88 5.74 11.39
CA VAL A 313 -23.07 6.60 12.28
C VAL A 313 -23.65 8.01 12.35
N GLY A 314 -24.05 8.59 11.21
CA GLY A 314 -24.68 9.91 11.16
C GLY A 314 -26.03 9.94 11.88
N PHE A 315 -26.86 8.91 11.67
CA PHE A 315 -28.15 8.77 12.36
C PHE A 315 -28.00 8.63 13.87
N ILE A 316 -27.03 7.83 14.34
CA ILE A 316 -26.74 7.72 15.77
C ILE A 316 -26.21 9.08 16.27
N GLY A 317 -25.25 9.67 15.56
CA GLY A 317 -24.63 10.94 15.92
C GLY A 317 -25.62 12.09 16.09
N SER A 318 -26.69 12.14 15.28
CA SER A 318 -27.73 13.17 15.40
C SER A 318 -28.50 13.12 16.73
N HIS A 319 -28.50 11.98 17.42
CA HIS A 319 -29.15 11.79 18.73
C HIS A 319 -28.20 12.05 19.92
N PHE A 320 -26.90 12.19 19.67
CA PHE A 320 -25.86 12.40 20.70
C PHE A 320 -25.11 13.74 20.52
N ALA A 321 -25.72 14.71 19.85
CA ALA A 321 -25.15 16.03 19.62
C ALA A 321 -25.28 16.90 20.88
N GLY A 322 -24.19 17.05 21.66
CA GLY A 322 -24.20 17.95 22.82
C GLY A 322 -22.82 18.29 23.38
N ALA A 323 -21.93 17.30 23.56
CA ALA A 323 -20.60 17.51 24.12
C ALA A 323 -19.45 17.03 23.20
N PRO A 324 -18.27 17.67 23.22
CA PRO A 324 -17.10 17.24 22.43
C PRO A 324 -16.67 15.79 22.69
N LEU A 325 -16.80 15.32 23.94
CA LEU A 325 -16.52 13.92 24.30
C LEU A 325 -17.48 12.94 23.60
N GLN A 326 -18.75 13.32 23.45
CA GLN A 326 -19.76 12.53 22.75
C GLN A 326 -19.49 12.51 21.24
N GLN A 327 -19.09 13.65 20.67
CA GLN A 327 -18.68 13.72 19.26
C GLN A 327 -17.45 12.85 18.97
N GLY A 328 -16.43 12.90 19.85
CA GLY A 328 -15.25 12.04 19.75
C GLY A 328 -15.63 10.55 19.83
N ALA A 329 -16.54 10.18 20.74
CA ALA A 329 -17.04 8.81 20.86
C ALA A 329 -17.79 8.34 19.61
N VAL A 330 -18.63 9.19 19.01
CA VAL A 330 -19.35 8.89 17.75
C VAL A 330 -18.37 8.66 16.60
N VAL A 331 -17.35 9.51 16.44
CA VAL A 331 -16.33 9.34 15.41
C VAL A 331 -15.53 8.05 15.63
N ALA A 332 -15.09 7.79 16.86
CA ALA A 332 -14.36 6.57 17.18
C ALA A 332 -15.20 5.30 16.93
N ALA A 333 -16.47 5.30 17.33
CA ALA A 333 -17.41 4.22 17.06
C ALA A 333 -17.66 4.04 15.56
N GLY A 334 -17.76 5.15 14.81
CA GLY A 334 -17.94 5.10 13.35
C GLY A 334 -16.72 4.55 12.61
N LEU A 335 -15.52 4.90 13.06
CA LEU A 335 -14.29 4.29 12.55
C LEU A 335 -14.25 2.79 12.86
N LEU A 336 -14.55 2.39 14.10
CA LEU A 336 -14.61 0.97 14.47
C LEU A 336 -15.65 0.20 13.64
N LEU A 337 -16.86 0.76 13.46
CA LEU A 337 -17.90 0.13 12.65
C LEU A 337 -17.49 0.01 11.18
N THR A 338 -16.88 1.06 10.61
CA THR A 338 -16.32 1.04 9.26
C THR A 338 -15.32 -0.09 9.10
N LEU A 339 -14.43 -0.20 10.08
CA LEU A 339 -13.40 -1.20 10.12
C LEU A 339 -13.99 -2.62 10.15
N LEU A 340 -14.98 -2.88 11.02
CA LEU A 340 -15.65 -4.18 11.11
C LEU A 340 -16.45 -4.52 9.84
N ALA A 341 -17.17 -3.55 9.27
CA ALA A 341 -17.94 -3.71 8.05
C ALA A 341 -17.04 -4.05 6.85
N LEU A 342 -15.93 -3.33 6.68
CA LEU A 342 -14.94 -3.61 5.65
C LEU A 342 -14.29 -4.97 5.82
N ARG A 343 -13.94 -5.37 7.05
CA ARG A 343 -13.41 -6.71 7.35
C ARG A 343 -14.40 -7.79 6.91
N TRP A 344 -15.67 -7.64 7.30
CA TRP A 344 -16.72 -8.61 6.99
C TRP A 344 -16.94 -8.75 5.48
N VAL A 345 -17.13 -7.64 4.76
CA VAL A 345 -17.32 -7.66 3.30
C VAL A 345 -16.06 -8.14 2.58
N SER A 346 -14.86 -7.78 3.06
CA SER A 346 -13.62 -8.29 2.49
C SER A 346 -13.57 -9.81 2.59
N HIS A 347 -13.81 -10.38 3.77
CA HIS A 347 -13.83 -11.84 3.96
C HIS A 347 -14.89 -12.53 3.10
N ALA A 348 -16.10 -11.97 3.02
CA ALA A 348 -17.17 -12.53 2.18
C ALA A 348 -16.79 -12.55 0.70
N THR A 349 -16.23 -11.44 0.20
CA THR A 349 -15.83 -11.30 -1.21
C THR A 349 -14.63 -12.15 -1.59
N GLU A 350 -13.71 -12.47 -0.67
CA GLU A 350 -12.62 -13.43 -0.91
C GLU A 350 -13.16 -14.86 -1.12
N LEU A 351 -14.09 -15.30 -0.27
CA LEU A 351 -14.68 -16.64 -0.37
C LEU A 351 -15.61 -16.77 -1.59
N ASP A 352 -16.24 -15.67 -2.00
CA ASP A 352 -16.98 -15.60 -3.26
C ASP A 352 -16.05 -15.67 -4.47
N ALA A 353 -14.90 -14.97 -4.43
CA ALA A 353 -13.91 -14.99 -5.49
C ALA A 353 -13.31 -16.40 -5.69
N ASP A 354 -13.02 -17.12 -4.60
CA ASP A 354 -12.56 -18.52 -4.63
C ASP A 354 -13.53 -19.42 -5.41
N ARG A 355 -14.82 -19.38 -5.04
CA ARG A 355 -15.86 -20.18 -5.70
C ARG A 355 -16.05 -19.78 -7.16
N TYR A 356 -16.10 -18.48 -7.42
CA TYR A 356 -16.30 -17.97 -8.77
C TYR A 356 -15.12 -18.35 -9.68
N ALA A 357 -13.88 -18.30 -9.18
CA ALA A 357 -12.69 -18.72 -9.92
C ALA A 357 -12.76 -20.19 -10.34
N CYS A 358 -13.17 -21.09 -9.45
CA CYS A 358 -13.34 -22.52 -9.78
C CYS A 358 -14.40 -22.71 -10.88
N SER A 359 -15.55 -22.05 -10.75
CA SER A 359 -16.61 -22.11 -11.76
C SER A 359 -16.18 -21.50 -13.11
N LEU A 360 -15.37 -20.45 -13.07
CA LEU A 360 -14.87 -19.76 -14.25
C LEU A 360 -13.81 -20.60 -14.98
N ALA A 361 -12.92 -21.27 -14.25
CA ALA A 361 -11.95 -22.20 -14.81
C ALA A 361 -12.64 -23.31 -15.60
N ALA A 362 -13.65 -23.96 -14.99
CA ALA A 362 -14.42 -25.02 -15.64
C ALA A 362 -15.14 -24.53 -16.91
N ARG A 363 -15.71 -23.32 -16.89
CA ARG A 363 -16.34 -22.71 -18.07
C ARG A 363 -15.35 -22.41 -19.18
N ILE A 364 -14.16 -21.92 -18.84
CA ILE A 364 -13.09 -21.65 -19.82
C ILE A 364 -12.61 -22.96 -20.44
N ALA A 365 -12.37 -23.99 -19.62
CA ALA A 365 -11.95 -25.31 -20.10
C ALA A 365 -13.00 -25.92 -21.05
N ALA A 366 -14.28 -25.81 -20.73
CA ALA A 366 -15.36 -26.30 -21.59
C ALA A 366 -15.49 -25.51 -22.91
N ALA A 367 -15.14 -24.22 -22.92
CA ALA A 367 -15.24 -23.36 -24.09
C ALA A 367 -13.98 -23.37 -24.99
N ASP A 368 -12.86 -23.94 -24.53
CA ASP A 368 -11.60 -23.97 -25.28
C ASP A 368 -11.60 -25.05 -26.38
N SER A 369 -12.43 -24.85 -27.41
CA SER A 369 -12.54 -25.76 -28.56
C SER A 369 -11.25 -25.92 -29.37
N GLY A 370 -10.28 -25.00 -29.19
CA GLY A 370 -8.99 -25.01 -29.90
C GLY A 370 -7.83 -25.60 -29.08
N ASN A 371 -8.09 -26.07 -27.86
CA ASN A 371 -7.09 -26.67 -26.97
C ASN A 371 -5.88 -25.75 -26.71
N ARG A 372 -6.07 -24.42 -26.82
CA ARG A 372 -5.00 -23.42 -26.69
C ARG A 372 -4.54 -23.27 -25.25
N LEU A 373 -5.43 -23.55 -24.31
CA LEU A 373 -5.22 -23.48 -22.86
C LEU A 373 -5.07 -24.87 -22.23
N GLN A 374 -4.87 -25.91 -23.07
CA GLN A 374 -4.71 -27.28 -22.58
C GLN A 374 -3.55 -27.37 -21.58
N GLY A 375 -3.83 -27.96 -20.42
CA GLY A 375 -2.84 -28.10 -19.35
C GLY A 375 -2.55 -26.82 -18.57
N ALA A 376 -3.04 -25.65 -18.99
CA ALA A 376 -2.94 -24.39 -18.24
C ALA A 376 -4.17 -24.12 -17.37
N VAL A 377 -5.36 -24.57 -17.78
CA VAL A 377 -6.62 -24.40 -17.02
C VAL A 377 -7.09 -25.77 -16.49
N PRO A 378 -7.53 -25.87 -15.23
CA PRO A 378 -8.14 -27.09 -14.69
C PRO A 378 -9.40 -27.52 -15.46
N ALA A 379 -9.61 -28.82 -15.63
CA ALA A 379 -10.63 -29.36 -16.54
C ALA A 379 -12.05 -29.33 -15.96
N SER A 380 -12.19 -29.30 -14.64
CA SER A 380 -13.47 -29.32 -13.94
C SER A 380 -13.42 -28.38 -12.73
N GLU A 381 -14.60 -28.06 -12.19
CA GLU A 381 -14.71 -27.20 -11.00
C GLU A 381 -14.07 -27.87 -9.77
N VAL A 382 -14.14 -29.20 -9.68
CA VAL A 382 -13.50 -30.01 -8.63
C VAL A 382 -11.98 -29.94 -8.74
N ASP A 383 -11.43 -30.16 -9.94
CA ASP A 383 -9.99 -30.03 -10.22
C ASP A 383 -9.50 -28.60 -9.91
N ALA A 384 -10.28 -27.59 -10.33
CA ALA A 384 -9.98 -26.20 -10.05
C ALA A 384 -9.95 -25.88 -8.55
N ALA A 385 -10.84 -26.46 -7.76
CA ALA A 385 -10.86 -26.29 -6.31
C ALA A 385 -9.62 -26.89 -5.63
N TYR A 386 -9.18 -28.08 -6.04
CA TYR A 386 -7.96 -28.69 -5.53
C TYR A 386 -6.70 -27.91 -5.94
N VAL A 387 -6.61 -27.51 -7.20
CA VAL A 387 -5.48 -26.71 -7.71
C VAL A 387 -5.40 -25.37 -6.99
N LEU A 388 -6.54 -24.66 -6.82
CA LEU A 388 -6.55 -23.39 -6.08
C LEU A 388 -6.17 -23.59 -4.61
N ALA A 389 -6.65 -24.64 -3.95
CA ALA A 389 -6.27 -24.94 -2.58
C ALA A 389 -4.76 -25.19 -2.44
N SER A 390 -4.17 -25.96 -3.35
CA SER A 390 -2.71 -26.18 -3.40
C SER A 390 -1.96 -24.88 -3.65
N ALA A 391 -2.38 -24.10 -4.63
CA ALA A 391 -1.76 -22.81 -4.96
C ALA A 391 -1.74 -21.86 -3.76
N LEU A 392 -2.81 -21.82 -2.96
CA LEU A 392 -2.87 -21.00 -1.75
C LEU A 392 -1.88 -21.46 -0.66
N VAL A 393 -1.67 -22.77 -0.53
CA VAL A 393 -0.66 -23.33 0.38
C VAL A 393 0.74 -22.95 -0.08
N ASP A 394 1.02 -23.09 -1.38
CA ASP A 394 2.32 -22.77 -1.96
C ASP A 394 2.66 -21.28 -1.86
N VAL A 395 1.68 -20.40 -2.11
CA VAL A 395 1.83 -18.94 -1.95
C VAL A 395 2.16 -18.55 -0.51
N CYS A 396 1.65 -19.28 0.48
CA CYS A 396 1.85 -19.00 1.89
C CYS A 396 3.04 -19.74 2.53
N SER A 397 3.69 -20.65 1.82
CA SER A 397 4.76 -21.52 2.33
C SER A 397 5.88 -20.78 3.07
N ASP A 398 6.37 -19.67 2.50
CA ASP A 398 7.46 -18.87 3.06
C ASP A 398 7.04 -17.92 4.18
N ASN A 399 5.74 -17.68 4.34
CA ASN A 399 5.24 -16.69 5.27
C ASN A 399 4.11 -17.27 6.13
N PRO A 400 4.44 -17.92 7.27
CA PRO A 400 3.46 -18.46 8.20
C PRO A 400 2.46 -17.42 8.72
N LYS A 401 2.79 -16.12 8.69
CA LYS A 401 1.85 -15.05 9.05
C LYS A 401 0.79 -14.83 7.97
N ALA A 402 1.10 -15.08 6.71
CA ALA A 402 0.15 -15.01 5.60
C ALA A 402 -0.92 -16.12 5.69
N CYS A 403 -0.63 -17.25 6.34
CA CYS A 403 -1.61 -18.30 6.59
C CYS A 403 -2.73 -17.89 7.57
N ARG A 404 -2.45 -16.90 8.44
CA ARG A 404 -3.40 -16.46 9.48
C ARG A 404 -4.42 -15.50 8.89
N ALA A 405 -5.61 -15.47 9.49
CA ALA A 405 -6.62 -14.49 9.11
C ALA A 405 -6.05 -13.07 9.27
N SER A 406 -6.13 -12.29 8.20
CA SER A 406 -5.74 -10.89 8.18
C SER A 406 -6.99 -10.01 8.16
N TRP A 407 -6.78 -8.69 8.14
CA TRP A 407 -7.86 -7.73 7.99
C TRP A 407 -8.68 -7.95 6.72
N MET A 408 -7.99 -8.18 5.61
CA MET A 408 -8.59 -8.26 4.27
C MET A 408 -8.89 -9.70 3.85
N HIS A 409 -8.14 -10.68 4.34
CA HIS A 409 -8.26 -12.08 3.92
C HIS A 409 -8.65 -13.00 5.08
N PRO A 410 -9.57 -13.97 4.86
CA PRO A 410 -9.78 -15.10 5.76
C PRO A 410 -8.49 -15.90 5.97
N SER A 411 -8.47 -16.79 6.97
CA SER A 411 -7.33 -17.69 7.14
C SER A 411 -7.23 -18.67 5.96
N LEU A 412 -6.01 -19.13 5.69
CA LEU A 412 -5.75 -20.17 4.69
C LEU A 412 -6.59 -21.42 4.96
N ALA A 413 -6.66 -21.85 6.23
CA ALA A 413 -7.46 -22.99 6.64
C ALA A 413 -8.95 -22.85 6.27
N THR A 414 -9.55 -21.67 6.49
CA THR A 414 -10.95 -21.43 6.13
C THR A 414 -11.18 -21.47 4.61
N ARG A 415 -10.25 -20.93 3.82
CA ARG A 415 -10.34 -20.95 2.35
C ARG A 415 -10.21 -22.37 1.81
N VAL A 416 -9.19 -23.11 2.25
CA VAL A 416 -8.92 -24.50 1.85
C VAL A 416 -10.10 -25.40 2.23
N ASP A 417 -10.63 -25.28 3.44
CA ASP A 417 -11.81 -26.05 3.87
C ASP A 417 -13.05 -25.76 2.99
N ARG A 418 -13.29 -24.50 2.63
CA ARG A 418 -14.38 -24.17 1.70
C ARG A 418 -14.16 -24.70 0.29
N LEU A 419 -12.93 -24.69 -0.22
CA LEU A 419 -12.59 -25.25 -1.52
C LEU A 419 -12.77 -26.77 -1.53
N HIS A 420 -12.36 -27.47 -0.47
CA HIS A 420 -12.64 -28.90 -0.32
C HIS A 420 -14.13 -29.23 -0.28
N ARG A 421 -14.96 -28.37 0.31
CA ARG A 421 -16.43 -28.51 0.25
C ARG A 421 -17.00 -28.31 -1.15
N VAL A 422 -16.41 -27.42 -1.96
CA VAL A 422 -16.76 -27.28 -3.39
C VAL A 422 -16.37 -28.55 -4.17
N ALA A 423 -15.20 -29.11 -3.88
CA ALA A 423 -14.74 -30.35 -4.49
C ALA A 423 -15.57 -31.59 -4.10
N ASN A 424 -16.09 -31.62 -2.87
CA ASN A 424 -16.84 -32.75 -2.30
C ASN A 424 -18.25 -32.35 -1.83
N PRO A 425 -19.22 -32.14 -2.74
CA PRO A 425 -20.57 -31.73 -2.39
C PRO A 425 -21.29 -32.71 -1.45
N ALA A 426 -20.94 -34.00 -1.44
CA ALA A 426 -21.53 -35.00 -0.54
C ALA A 426 -21.29 -34.72 0.96
N VAL A 427 -20.13 -34.14 1.33
CA VAL A 427 -19.81 -33.77 2.71
C VAL A 427 -20.59 -32.53 3.16
N SER A 428 -20.96 -31.66 2.21
CA SER A 428 -21.69 -30.42 2.50
C SER A 428 -23.14 -30.66 2.94
N GLN A 429 -23.79 -31.72 2.44
CA GLN A 429 -25.18 -32.07 2.82
C GLN A 429 -25.30 -32.64 4.24
N GLN A 430 -24.28 -33.37 4.72
CA GLN A 430 -24.27 -33.90 6.11
C GLN A 430 -24.07 -32.80 7.16
N SER A 431 -23.26 -31.77 6.84
CA SER A 431 -23.05 -30.61 7.73
C SER A 431 -24.30 -29.74 7.89
N SER A 432 -25.11 -29.58 6.84
CA SER A 432 -26.37 -28.82 6.93
C SER A 432 -27.47 -29.57 7.67
N LEU A 433 -27.45 -30.91 7.65
CA LEU A 433 -28.41 -31.75 8.37
C LEU A 433 -28.08 -31.90 9.87
N GLN A 434 -26.87 -31.54 10.31
CA GLN A 434 -26.48 -31.51 11.72
C GLN A 434 -26.61 -30.13 12.39
N GLN A 435 -26.96 -29.09 11.61
CA GLN A 435 -27.16 -27.71 12.11
C GLN A 435 -28.62 -27.25 12.07
N VAL A 436 -29.55 -28.13 11.67
CA VAL A 436 -31.00 -28.02 11.85
C VAL A 436 -31.38 -28.98 12.97
#